data_AF-A0A0F9KN34-F1
#
_entry.id   AF-A0A0F9KN34-F1
#
_cell.length_a   1.000
_cell.length_b   1.000
_cell.length_c   1.000
_cell.angle_alpha   90.00
_cell.angle_beta   90.00
_cell.angle_gamma   90.00
#
_symmetry.space_group_name_H-M   'P 1'
#
loop_
_entity.id
_entity.type
_entity.pdbx_description
1 polymer ?
#
loop_
_entity_poly.entity_id
_entity_poly.type
_entity_poly.pdbx_seq_one_letter_code
_entity_poly.pdbx_strand_id
1 'polypeptide(L)' 'MNKLIKGIIAFLGGVDLMFSIFIPIAIALLLINTGNLNNFNAGLVLLLGLLSSSYRTINFWIFK' A
#
# COMPACT_ATOMS: atom_id res chain seq x y z
N MET A 1 13.93 -21.33 -14.50
CA MET A 1 12.92 -21.23 -13.41
C MET A 1 11.72 -22.11 -13.75
N ASN A 2 11.36 -23.01 -12.83
CA ASN A 2 10.21 -23.91 -13.00
C ASN A 2 8.88 -23.11 -12.98
N LYS A 3 7.85 -23.54 -13.73
CA LYS A 3 6.57 -22.80 -13.86
C LYS A 3 5.92 -22.52 -12.49
N LEU A 4 6.04 -23.46 -11.55
CA LEU A 4 5.57 -23.32 -10.16
C LEU A 4 6.19 -22.13 -9.42
N ILE A 5 7.50 -21.94 -9.55
CA ILE A 5 8.24 -20.87 -8.85
C ILE A 5 7.82 -19.50 -9.40
N LYS A 6 7.58 -19.37 -10.72
CA LYS A 6 7.03 -18.14 -11.30
C LYS A 6 5.64 -17.81 -10.77
N GLY A 7 4.78 -18.81 -10.60
CA GLY A 7 3.44 -18.63 -10.03
C GLY A 7 3.47 -18.11 -8.59
N ILE A 8 4.34 -18.69 -7.75
CA ILE A 8 4.50 -18.27 -6.35
C ILE A 8 5.02 -16.82 -6.26
N ILE A 9 6.01 -16.46 -7.08
CA ILE A 9 6.54 -15.09 -7.10
C ILE A 9 5.48 -14.09 -7.57
N ALA A 10 4.70 -14.44 -8.61
CA ALA A 10 3.61 -13.59 -9.09
C ALA A 10 2.51 -13.41 -8.03
N PHE A 11 2.17 -14.48 -7.31
CA PHE A 11 1.21 -14.42 -6.21
C PHE A 11 1.70 -13.53 -5.06
N LEU A 12 2.96 -13.71 -4.63
CA LEU A 12 3.57 -12.89 -3.59
C LEU A 12 3.64 -11.41 -3.99
N GLY A 13 3.96 -11.10 -5.26
CA GLY A 13 3.95 -9.73 -5.78
C GLY A 13 2.54 -9.11 -5.82
N GLY A 14 1.52 -9.88 -6.19
CA GLY A 14 0.13 -9.43 -6.17
C GLY A 14 -0.39 -9.16 -4.74
N VAL A 15 0.03 -9.99 -3.79
CA VAL A 15 -0.27 -9.80 -2.36
C VAL A 15 0.40 -8.54 -1.83
N ASP A 16 1.67 -8.30 -2.15
CA ASP A 16 2.37 -7.08 -1.74
C ASP A 16 1.69 -5.81 -2.28
N LEU A 17 1.27 -5.82 -3.56
CA LEU A 17 0.48 -4.73 -4.16
C LEU A 17 -0.83 -4.48 -3.40
N MET A 18 -1.59 -5.54 -3.11
CA MET A 18 -2.85 -5.44 -2.35
C MET A 18 -2.63 -4.83 -0.96
N PHE A 19 -1.61 -5.30 -0.21
CA PHE A 19 -1.29 -4.75 1.09
C PHE A 19 -0.80 -3.30 1.02
N SER A 20 -0.05 -2.94 -0.03
CA SER A 20 0.47 -1.60 -0.22
C SER A 20 -0.63 -0.53 -0.40
N ILE A 21 -1.80 -0.93 -0.89
CA ILE A 21 -2.97 -0.05 -1.08
C ILE A 21 -3.91 -0.15 0.13
N PHE A 22 -4.12 -1.37 0.64
CA PHE A 22 -5.04 -1.62 1.75
C PHE A 22 -4.58 -0.96 3.06
N ILE A 23 -3.29 -0.99 3.38
CA ILE A 23 -2.74 -0.44 4.64
C ILE A 23 -3.02 1.07 4.78
N PRO A 24 -2.72 1.93 3.78
CA PRO A 24 -3.10 3.35 3.81
C PRO A 24 -4.59 3.59 4.07
N ILE A 25 -5.45 2.80 3.43
CA ILE A 25 -6.91 2.93 3.54
C ILE A 25 -7.38 2.52 4.93
N ALA A 26 -6.89 1.38 5.44
CA ALA A 26 -7.22 0.90 6.77
C ALA A 26 -6.78 1.89 7.87
N ILE A 27 -5.57 2.45 7.77
CA ILE A 27 -5.06 3.45 8.71
C ILE A 27 -5.90 4.73 8.67
N ALA A 28 -6.26 5.22 7.48
CA ALA A 28 -7.10 6.41 7.35
C ALA A 28 -8.49 6.19 7.95
N LEU A 29 -9.13 5.04 7.71
CA LEU A 29 -10.42 4.68 8.31
C LEU A 29 -10.33 4.55 9.84
N LEU A 30 -9.24 3.96 10.35
CA LEU A 30 -8.99 3.86 11.79
C LEU A 30 -8.91 5.27 12.40
N LEU A 31 -8.11 6.14 11.78
CA LEU A 31 -7.90 7.52 12.21
C LEU A 31 -9.18 8.38 12.15
N ILE A 32 -10.03 8.20 11.13
CA ILE A 32 -11.35 8.83 11.08
C ILE A 32 -12.20 8.42 12.29
N ASN A 33 -12.28 7.11 12.55
CA ASN A 33 -13.22 6.57 13.53
C ASN A 33 -12.71 6.66 14.98
N THR A 34 -11.40 6.60 15.23
CA THR A 34 -10.83 6.67 16.59
C THR A 34 -10.26 8.04 16.94
N GLY A 35 -9.81 8.81 15.95
CA GLY A 35 -9.17 10.12 16.15
C GLY A 35 -10.11 11.31 15.92
N ASN A 36 -11.36 11.06 15.53
CA ASN A 36 -12.33 12.09 15.12
C ASN A 36 -11.73 13.08 14.09
N LEU A 37 -10.96 12.52 13.15
CA LEU A 37 -10.29 13.29 12.11
C LEU A 37 -11.31 13.77 11.09
N ASN A 38 -11.32 15.08 10.85
CA ASN A 38 -12.18 15.68 9.83
C ASN A 38 -11.87 15.05 8.45
N ASN A 39 -12.89 14.90 7.60
CA ASN A 39 -12.80 14.20 6.31
C ASN A 39 -11.67 14.72 5.42
N PHE A 40 -11.34 16.02 5.52
CA PHE A 40 -10.21 16.63 4.82
C PHE A 40 -8.85 16.06 5.27
N ASN A 41 -8.65 15.89 6.58
CA ASN A 41 -7.39 15.37 7.13
C ASN A 41 -7.24 13.88 6.82
N ALA A 42 -8.34 13.13 6.82
CA ALA A 42 -8.34 11.73 6.41
C ALA A 42 -7.97 11.56 4.93
N GLY A 43 -8.46 12.47 4.06
CA GLY A 43 -8.05 12.53 2.66
C GLY A 43 -6.55 12.78 2.50
N LEU A 44 -5.97 13.67 3.30
CA LEU A 44 -4.52 13.92 3.30
C LEU A 44 -3.71 12.69 3.75
N VAL A 45 -4.18 11.96 4.78
CA VAL A 45 -3.52 10.73 5.24
C VAL A 45 -3.56 9.64 4.16
N LEU A 46 -4.70 9.48 3.48
CA LEU A 46 -4.82 8.58 2.33
C LEU A 46 -3.83 8.93 1.21
N LEU A 47 -3.76 10.21 0.85
CA LEU A 47 -2.83 10.72 -0.16
C LEU A 47 -1.37 10.45 0.22
N LEU A 48 -0.99 10.74 1.46
CA LEU A 48 0.36 10.47 1.97
C LEU A 48 0.69 8.98 1.99
N GLY A 49 -0.26 8.13 2.40
CA GLY A 49 -0.08 6.69 2.41
C GLY A 49 0.07 6.10 1.00
N LEU A 50 -0.71 6.58 0.02
CA LEU A 50 -0.57 6.19 -1.38
C LEU A 50 0.73 6.69 -2.00
N LEU A 51 1.14 7.93 -1.71
CA LEU A 51 2.43 8.48 -2.16
C LEU A 51 3.61 7.72 -1.56
N SER A 52 3.56 7.38 -0.27
CA SER A 52 4.57 6.56 0.40
C SER A 52 4.67 5.16 -0.22
N SER A 53 3.53 4.53 -0.49
CA SER A 53 3.45 3.23 -1.16
C SER A 53 4.00 3.28 -2.59
N SER A 54 3.69 4.36 -3.33
CA SER A 54 4.20 4.62 -4.67
C SER A 54 5.72 4.85 -4.67
N TYR A 55 6.23 5.65 -3.73
CA TYR A 55 7.66 5.88 -3.53
C TYR A 55 8.40 4.57 -3.23
N ARG A 56 7.85 3.73 -2.36
CA ARG A 56 8.43 2.43 -2.02
C ARG A 56 8.45 1.50 -3.23
N THR A 57 7.39 1.50 -4.03
CA THR A 57 7.31 0.75 -5.29
C THR A 57 8.36 1.24 -6.29
N ILE A 58 8.48 2.56 -6.49
CA ILE A 58 9.49 3.15 -7.39
C ILE A 58 10.91 2.79 -6.92
N ASN A 59 11.21 2.93 -5.63
CA ASN A 59 12.51 2.55 -5.08
C ASN A 59 12.82 1.07 -5.28
N PHE A 60 11.83 0.19 -5.11
CA PHE A 60 12.01 -1.24 -5.34
C PHE A 60 12.35 -1.55 -6.81
N TRP A 61 11.78 -0.80 -7.76
CA TRP A 61 12.05 -0.99 -9.20
C TRP A 61 13.34 -0.31 -9.69
N ILE A 62 13.77 0.78 -9.05
CA ILE A 62 14.98 1.54 -9.48
C ILE A 62 16.25 1.00 -8.82
N PHE A 63 16.20 0.65 -7.53
CA PHE A 63 17.39 0.27 -6.75
C PHE A 63 17.59 -1.24 -6.56
N LYS A 64 16.64 -2.06 -7.05
CA LYS A 64 16.70 -3.53 -6.97
C LYS A 64 16.42 -4.13 -8.34
#